data_AF-A0A815UGX0-F1
#
_entry.id   AF-A0A815UGX0-F1
#
_cell.length_a   1.000
_cell.length_b   1.000
_cell.length_c   1.000
_cell.angle_alpha   90.00
_cell.angle_beta   90.00
_cell.angle_gamma   90.00
#
_symmetry.space_group_name_H-M   'P 1'
#
loop_
_entity.id
_entity.type
_entity.pdbx_description
1 polymer ?
#
loop_
_entity_poly.entity_id
_entity_poly.type
_entity_poly.pdbx_seq_one_letter_code
_entity_poly.pdbx_strand_id
1 'polypeptide(L)'
;MITFEETLFLIDLILRMKYFQIGCTTSNDIELFVHVILMKISTKPNHNLRLLAFSIPTADDEMIKKLQKMINFNKLIFNYIIKRLFDTTIYIWNNTKLLFL
;
A
#
# COMPACT_ATOMS: atom_id res chain seq x y z
N MET A 1 0.27 -14.62 -14.53
CA MET A 1 0.24 -15.72 -13.54
C MET A 1 0.98 -15.21 -12.31
N ILE A 2 0.36 -15.27 -11.13
CA ILE A 2 0.99 -14.88 -9.87
C ILE A 2 2.07 -15.91 -9.53
N THR A 3 3.27 -15.45 -9.18
CA THR A 3 4.37 -16.36 -8.82
C THR A 3 4.17 -16.92 -7.41
N PHE A 4 4.89 -17.99 -7.08
CA PHE A 4 4.90 -18.53 -5.72
C PHE A 4 5.38 -17.50 -4.69
N GLU A 5 6.40 -16.71 -5.02
CA GLU A 5 6.90 -15.64 -4.15
C GLU A 5 5.86 -14.52 -3.95
N GLU A 6 5.17 -14.11 -5.00
CA GLU A 6 4.07 -13.14 -4.91
C GLU A 6 2.94 -13.70 -4.03
N THR A 7 2.63 -14.99 -4.15
CA THR A 7 1.62 -15.66 -3.31
C THR A 7 2.00 -15.66 -1.83
N LEU A 8 3.24 -16.03 -1.50
CA LEU A 8 3.73 -16.00 -0.11
C LEU A 8 3.69 -14.59 0.47
N PHE A 9 4.06 -13.58 -0.33
CA PHE A 9 3.97 -12.19 0.08
C PHE A 9 2.52 -11.77 0.39
N LEU A 10 1.54 -12.17 -0.45
CA LEU A 10 0.12 -11.89 -0.20
C LEU A 10 -0.40 -12.57 1.07
N ILE A 11 0.05 -13.80 1.35
CA ILE A 11 -0.32 -14.51 2.60
C ILE A 11 0.23 -13.76 3.82
N ASP A 12 1.52 -13.38 3.81
CA ASP A 12 2.14 -12.59 4.89
C ASP A 12 1.43 -11.23 5.06
N LEU A 13 1.07 -10.58 3.95
CA LEU A 13 0.33 -9.33 3.94
C LEU A 13 -1.03 -9.45 4.65
N ILE A 14 -1.82 -10.47 4.30
CA ILE A 14 -3.15 -10.71 4.90
C ILE A 14 -3.03 -10.97 6.41
N LEU A 15 -2.02 -11.73 6.83
CA LEU A 15 -1.76 -11.99 8.25
C LEU A 15 -1.46 -10.69 9.00
N ARG A 16 -0.59 -9.84 8.46
CA ARG A 16 -0.26 -8.53 9.06
C ARG A 16 -1.48 -7.61 9.11
N MET A 17 -2.30 -7.56 8.06
CA MET A 17 -3.53 -6.74 8.06
C MET A 17 -4.49 -7.13 9.18
N LYS A 18 -4.61 -8.42 9.52
CA LYS A 18 -5.41 -8.86 10.67
C LYS A 18 -4.86 -8.33 12.00
N TYR A 19 -3.54 -8.21 12.15
CA TYR A 19 -2.95 -7.57 13.33
C TYR A 19 -3.27 -6.07 13.41
N PHE A 20 -3.26 -5.35 12.28
CA PHE A 20 -3.64 -3.93 12.24
C PHE A 20 -5.11 -3.69 12.62
N GLN A 21 -6.01 -4.63 12.31
CA GLN A 21 -7.44 -4.50 12.60
C GLN A 21 -7.78 -4.56 14.11
N ILE A 22 -6.90 -5.11 14.95
CA ILE A 22 -7.13 -5.29 16.39
C ILE A 22 -6.91 -3.97 17.18
N GLY A 23 -6.76 -2.83 16.50
CA GLY A 23 -6.72 -1.49 17.10
C GLY A 23 -5.42 -1.16 17.85
N CYS A 24 -4.38 -1.98 17.65
CA CYS A 24 -3.16 -1.95 18.44
C CYS A 24 -1.96 -1.48 17.59
N THR A 25 -2.12 -0.38 16.84
CA THR A 25 -1.05 0.07 15.93
C THR A 25 -0.86 1.58 15.99
N THR A 26 0.40 1.98 16.10
CA THR A 26 0.81 3.39 16.08
C THR A 26 0.93 3.87 14.63
N SER A 27 0.97 5.20 14.41
CA SER A 27 1.17 5.76 13.07
C SER A 27 2.45 5.23 12.38
N ASN A 28 3.48 4.89 13.16
CA ASN A 28 4.75 4.40 12.65
C ASN A 28 4.65 2.97 12.11
N ASP A 29 3.84 2.13 12.73
CA ASP A 29 3.63 0.75 12.29
C ASP A 29 2.95 0.73 10.91
N ILE A 30 1.98 1.64 10.72
CA ILE A 30 1.29 1.82 9.44
C ILE A 30 2.25 2.36 8.37
N GLU A 31 3.07 3.37 8.70
CA GLU A 31 4.06 3.90 7.76
C GLU A 31 5.03 2.81 7.28
N LEU A 32 5.59 2.02 8.20
CA LEU A 32 6.51 0.94 7.89
C LEU A 32 5.81 -0.16 7.07
N PHE A 33 4.56 -0.48 7.39
CA PHE A 33 3.77 -1.46 6.65
C PHE A 33 3.52 -1.02 5.20
N VAL A 34 3.05 0.21 5.00
CA VAL A 34 2.86 0.79 3.67
C VAL A 34 4.17 0.83 2.89
N HIS A 35 5.28 1.19 3.56
CA HIS A 35 6.59 1.20 2.96
C HIS A 35 7.00 -0.18 2.41
N VAL A 36 6.84 -1.25 3.20
CA VAL A 36 7.14 -2.63 2.78
C VAL A 36 6.31 -3.03 1.56
N ILE A 37 5.01 -2.71 1.55
CA ILE A 37 4.13 -3.01 0.42
C ILE A 37 4.62 -2.31 -0.85
N LEU A 38 4.85 -1.00 -0.76
CA LEU A 38 5.24 -0.20 -1.91
C LEU A 38 6.62 -0.56 -2.44
N MET A 39 7.57 -0.92 -1.56
CA MET A 39 8.89 -1.43 -1.97
C MET A 39 8.76 -2.76 -2.72
N LYS A 40 7.94 -3.69 -2.23
CA LYS A 40 7.75 -4.99 -2.90
C LYS A 40 7.08 -4.81 -4.26
N ILE A 41 6.11 -3.90 -4.38
CA ILE A 41 5.48 -3.57 -5.65
C ILE A 41 6.46 -2.88 -6.63
N SER A 42 7.34 -2.03 -6.12
CA SER A 42 8.28 -1.25 -6.93
C SER A 42 9.42 -2.08 -7.51
N THR A 43 9.70 -3.26 -6.94
CA THR A 43 10.75 -4.17 -7.45
C THR A 43 10.27 -4.97 -8.67
N LYS A 44 11.04 -4.94 -9.78
CA LYS A 44 10.86 -5.87 -10.90
C LYS A 44 11.28 -7.28 -10.45
N PRO A 45 10.58 -8.37 -10.83
CA PRO A 45 9.55 -8.49 -11.87
C PRO A 45 8.09 -8.56 -11.37
N ASN A 46 7.74 -7.94 -10.22
CA ASN A 46 6.44 -8.10 -9.55
C ASN A 46 5.27 -7.36 -10.24
N HIS A 47 5.02 -7.65 -11.51
CA HIS A 47 4.01 -6.99 -12.34
C HIS A 47 2.58 -7.23 -11.84
N ASN A 48 2.28 -8.36 -11.20
CA ASN A 48 0.93 -8.64 -10.71
C ASN A 48 0.64 -7.87 -9.42
N LEU A 49 1.64 -7.70 -8.54
CA LEU A 49 1.51 -6.92 -7.31
C LEU A 49 1.22 -5.43 -7.58
N ARG A 50 1.53 -4.94 -8.79
CA ARG A 50 1.17 -3.59 -9.22
C ARG A 50 -0.33 -3.34 -9.33
N LEU A 51 -1.16 -4.37 -9.30
CA LEU A 51 -2.62 -4.24 -9.26
C LEU A 51 -3.17 -4.19 -7.83
N LEU A 52 -2.32 -4.35 -6.82
CA LEU A 52 -2.77 -4.29 -5.43
C LEU A 52 -3.28 -2.89 -5.10
N ALA A 53 -4.47 -2.89 -4.52
CA ALA A 53 -5.05 -1.74 -3.85
C ALA A 53 -5.39 -2.15 -2.42
N PHE A 54 -5.16 -1.24 -1.47
CA PHE A 54 -5.50 -1.44 -0.07
C PHE A 54 -5.98 -0.15 0.57
N SER A 55 -6.76 -0.33 1.63
CA SER A 55 -7.37 0.74 2.40
C SER A 55 -6.82 0.76 3.83
N ILE A 56 -6.46 1.94 4.32
CA ILE A 56 -6.08 2.12 5.73
C ILE A 56 -7.25 2.83 6.43
N PRO A 57 -8.04 2.12 7.26
CA PRO A 57 -9.09 2.77 8.05
C PRO A 57 -8.47 3.66 9.13
N THR A 58 -9.23 4.63 9.64
CA THR A 58 -8.83 5.56 10.72
C THR A 58 -7.59 6.41 10.41
N ALA A 59 -7.27 6.63 9.14
CA ALA A 59 -6.15 7.47 8.76
C ALA A 59 -6.44 8.97 8.91
N ASP A 60 -5.72 9.62 9.81
CA ASP A 60 -5.76 11.07 10.01
C ASP A 60 -4.86 11.83 9.02
N ASP A 61 -4.96 13.17 9.04
CA ASP A 61 -4.20 14.05 8.15
C ASP A 61 -2.69 14.02 8.40
N GLU A 62 -2.26 13.73 9.63
CA GLU A 62 -0.84 13.62 9.96
C GLU A 62 -0.23 12.37 9.33
N MET A 63 -0.93 11.24 9.44
CA MET A 63 -0.54 9.98 8.83
C MET A 63 -0.54 10.08 7.30
N ILE A 64 -1.53 10.75 6.70
CA ILE A 64 -1.53 11.03 5.25
C ILE A 64 -0.25 11.77 4.85
N LYS A 65 0.12 12.83 5.57
CA LYS A 65 1.33 13.62 5.29
C LYS A 65 2.61 12.80 5.46
N LYS A 66 2.70 11.96 6.51
CA LYS A 66 3.83 11.05 6.72
C LYS A 66 3.98 10.06 5.57
N LEU A 67 2.89 9.40 5.17
CA LEU A 67 2.87 8.46 4.04
C LEU A 67 3.29 9.14 2.73
N GLN A 68 2.74 10.32 2.44
CA GLN A 68 3.13 11.10 1.26
C GLN A 68 4.61 11.46 1.26
N LYS A 69 5.15 11.90 2.41
CA LYS A 69 6.57 12.23 2.56
C LYS A 69 7.46 11.01 2.33
N MET A 70 7.11 9.87 2.93
CA MET A 70 7.85 8.60 2.79
C MET A 70 7.87 8.12 1.33
N ILE A 71 6.72 8.18 0.65
CA ILE A 71 6.58 7.77 -0.76
C ILE A 71 7.42 8.64 -1.69
N ASN A 72 7.39 9.96 -1.48
CA ASN A 72 8.18 10.93 -2.24
C ASN A 72 9.69 10.73 -2.00
N PHE A 73 10.09 10.57 -0.74
CA PHE A 73 11.49 10.42 -0.35
C PHE A 73 12.11 9.15 -0.95
N ASN A 74 11.40 8.02 -0.87
CA ASN A 74 11.88 6.73 -1.36
C ASN A 74 11.65 6.51 -2.86
N LYS A 75 11.07 7.49 -3.58
CA LYS A 75 10.73 7.40 -5.01
C LYS A 75 9.90 6.16 -5.36
N LEU A 76 8.95 5.80 -4.49
CA LEU A 76 8.10 4.60 -4.65
C LEU A 76 6.94 4.81 -5.63
N ILE A 77 6.91 5.97 -6.29
CA ILE A 77 5.86 6.41 -7.19
C ILE A 77 6.08 5.76 -8.56
N PHE A 78 5.74 4.49 -8.69
CA PHE A 78 5.35 3.96 -9.99
C PHE A 78 3.83 4.06 -10.10
N ASN A 79 3.34 5.19 -10.60
CA ASN A 79 1.93 5.46 -10.91
C ASN A 79 0.94 5.36 -9.73
N TYR A 80 1.36 5.24 -8.47
CA TYR A 80 0.39 5.15 -7.37
C TYR A 80 -0.23 6.51 -7.02
N ILE A 81 -1.57 6.56 -6.94
CA ILE A 81 -2.29 7.71 -6.39
C ILE A 81 -2.77 7.34 -4.99
N ILE A 82 -2.50 8.23 -4.05
CA ILE A 82 -3.07 8.21 -2.70
C ILE A 82 -4.32 9.08 -2.74
N LYS A 83 -5.51 8.49 -2.56
CA LYS A 83 -6.77 9.24 -2.52
C LYS A 83 -7.49 8.98 -1.21
N ARG A 84 -7.90 10.06 -0.55
CA ARG A 84 -8.81 9.98 0.60
C ARG A 84 -10.22 9.71 0.09
N LEU A 85 -10.82 8.64 0.58
CA LEU A 85 -12.20 8.25 0.33
C LEU A 85 -12.84 8.17 1.70
N PHE A 86 -13.68 9.15 2.03
CA PHE A 86 -14.23 9.39 3.37
C PHE A 86 -13.19 9.82 4.40
N ASP A 87 -13.66 10.34 5.54
CA ASP A 87 -12.83 11.05 6.52
C ASP A 87 -11.68 10.22 7.11
N THR A 88 -11.71 8.90 6.99
CA THR A 88 -10.75 8.02 7.68
C THR A 88 -10.10 6.98 6.79
N THR A 89 -10.36 6.94 5.47
CA THR A 89 -9.84 5.86 4.62
C THR A 89 -9.00 6.38 3.46
N ILE A 90 -7.77 5.87 3.36
CA ILE A 90 -6.86 6.14 2.24
C ILE A 90 -6.85 4.95 1.29
N TYR A 91 -7.05 5.20 0.00
CA TYR A 91 -6.80 4.22 -1.07
C TYR A 91 -5.46 4.49 -1.72
N ILE A 92 -4.65 3.44 -1.85
CA ILE A 92 -3.41 3.44 -2.62
C ILE A 92 -3.63 2.51 -3.81
N TRP A 93 -3.69 3.07 -5.02
CA TRP A 93 -3.97 2.31 -6.25
C TRP A 93 -3.02 2.70 -7.39
N ASN A 94 -2.79 1.80 -8.35
CA ASN A 94 -1.91 2.07 -9.49
C ASN A 94 -2.67 2.74 -10.64
N ASN A 95 -2.21 3.92 -11.05
CA ASN A 95 -2.68 4.70 -12.19
C ASN A 95 -2.00 4.28 -13.50
N THR A 96 -1.70 3.00 -13.69
CA THR A 96 -1.64 2.46 -15.05
C THR A 96 -3.02 2.70 -15.64
N LYS A 97 -3.13 3.70 -16.53
CA LYS A 97 -4.29 3.89 -17.41
C LYS A 97 -4.80 2.50 -17.76
N LEU A 98 -6.04 2.21 -17.34
CA LEU A 98 -6.82 1.13 -17.89
C LEU A 98 -6.94 1.45 -19.39
N LEU A 99 -5.93 1.09 -20.18
CA LEU A 99 -6.03 0.76 -21.59
C LEU A 99 -6.77 -0.57 -21.63
N PHE A 100 -8.05 -0.52 -21.25
CA PHE A 100 -9.00 -1.51 -21.69
C PHE A 100 -9.58 -0.94 -22.99
N LEU A 101 -9.43 -1.77 -24.03
CA LEU A 101 -9.94 -1.65 -25.38
C LEU A 101 -11.34 -1.05 -25.47
#